data_AF-A0A0Q9X6I5-F1
#
_entry.id   AF-A0A0Q9X6I5-F1
#
_cell.length_a   1.000
_cell.length_b   1.000
_cell.length_c   1.000
_cell.angle_alpha   90.00
_cell.angle_beta   90.00
_cell.angle_gamma   90.00
#
_symmetry.space_group_name_H-M   'P 1'
#
loop_
_entity.id
_entity.type
_entity.pdbx_description
1 polymer ?
#
loop_
_entity_poly.entity_id
_entity_poly.type
_entity_poly.pdbx_seq_one_letter_code
_entity_poly.pdbx_strand_id
1 'polypeptide(L)'
;MSIRQHCTDFVVELISQLKHRLPDYFEILKKIDAFSVQNILRANKDPIIQILELFAVNAEEIEKIVFQYNTVHLVQWKNQEDTVSLWSEVNKHMDSAGNKQFESLSLFAINLLSLPWSNAEVERVFSQVNLVKTTLRNRLHIDTLNSILTVRVHRAINSPYMPL
;
A
#
# COMPACT_ATOMS: atom_id res chain seq x y z
N MET A 1 -20.20 19.62 -36.36
CA MET A 1 -19.17 18.82 -35.65
C MET A 1 -19.89 17.62 -35.05
N SER A 2 -19.53 16.40 -35.44
CA SER A 2 -20.28 15.19 -35.06
C SER A 2 -20.00 14.84 -33.60
N ILE A 3 -21.03 14.46 -32.82
CA ILE A 3 -20.92 13.97 -31.43
C ILE A 3 -19.79 12.94 -31.29
N ARG A 4 -19.59 12.14 -32.34
CA ARG A 4 -18.56 11.11 -32.42
C ARG A 4 -17.15 11.67 -32.25
N GLN A 5 -16.86 12.85 -32.82
CA GLN A 5 -15.56 13.52 -32.70
C GLN A 5 -15.30 14.00 -31.26
N HIS A 6 -16.31 14.60 -30.63
CA HIS A 6 -16.22 15.00 -29.22
C HIS A 6 -15.98 13.82 -28.29
N CYS A 7 -16.63 12.67 -28.52
CA CYS A 7 -16.38 11.46 -27.73
C CYS A 7 -14.95 10.94 -27.91
N THR A 8 -14.42 10.95 -29.13
CA THR A 8 -13.01 10.57 -29.35
C THR A 8 -12.04 11.56 -28.71
N ASP A 9 -12.28 12.86 -28.84
CA ASP A 9 -11.41 13.88 -28.26
C ASP A 9 -11.42 13.79 -26.72
N PHE A 10 -12.59 13.55 -26.13
CA PHE A 10 -12.74 13.30 -24.70
C PHE A 10 -11.99 12.05 -24.23
N VAL A 11 -12.09 10.93 -24.97
CA VAL A 11 -11.38 9.69 -24.62
C VAL A 11 -9.86 9.88 -24.74
N VAL A 12 -9.39 10.60 -25.76
CA VAL A 12 -7.97 10.91 -25.95
C VAL A 12 -7.45 11.78 -24.80
N GLU A 13 -8.19 12.84 -24.44
CA GLU A 13 -7.84 13.70 -23.31
C GLU A 13 -7.84 12.93 -21.98
N LEU A 14 -8.83 12.06 -21.77
CA LEU A 14 -8.93 11.21 -20.59
C LEU A 14 -7.73 10.26 -20.47
N ILE A 15 -7.32 9.62 -21.57
CA ILE A 15 -6.13 8.75 -21.60
C ILE A 15 -4.85 9.57 -21.36
N SER A 16 -4.73 10.77 -21.94
CA SER A 16 -3.59 11.67 -21.75
C SER A 16 -3.44 12.07 -20.28
N GLN A 17 -4.53 12.47 -19.64
CA GLN A 17 -4.54 12.80 -18.22
C GLN A 17 -4.30 11.59 -17.32
N LEU A 18 -4.82 10.41 -17.68
CA LEU A 18 -4.51 9.16 -16.98
C LEU A 18 -3.02 8.85 -17.04
N LYS A 19 -2.40 8.99 -18.22
CA LYS A 19 -0.97 8.77 -18.42
C LYS A 19 -0.12 9.81 -17.68
N HIS A 20 -0.57 11.05 -17.58
CA HIS A 20 0.13 12.10 -16.83
C HIS A 20 0.00 11.93 -15.32
N ARG A 21 -1.13 11.40 -14.84
CA ARG A 21 -1.40 11.14 -13.42
C ARG A 21 -0.84 9.80 -12.92
N LEU A 22 -0.56 8.86 -13.82
CA LEU A 22 0.24 7.66 -13.53
C LEU A 22 1.71 8.09 -13.55
N PRO A 23 2.37 8.19 -12.39
CA PRO A 23 3.73 8.68 -12.37
C PRO A 23 4.71 7.60 -12.88
N ASP A 24 5.93 8.01 -13.21
CA ASP A 24 7.07 7.15 -13.58
C ASP A 24 7.35 6.02 -12.56
N TYR A 25 6.77 6.13 -11.36
CA TYR A 25 6.79 5.13 -10.30
C TYR A 25 5.92 3.89 -10.58
N PHE A 26 5.16 3.81 -11.69
CA PHE A 26 4.37 2.61 -12.02
C PHE A 26 5.23 1.35 -12.15
N GLU A 27 6.40 1.45 -12.78
CA GLU A 27 7.34 0.34 -12.88
C GLU A 27 7.88 -0.09 -11.51
N ILE A 28 7.93 0.84 -10.55
CA ILE A 28 8.34 0.56 -9.18
C ILE A 28 7.18 -0.06 -8.40
N LEU A 29 5.94 0.41 -8.59
CA LEU A 29 4.73 -0.19 -8.04
C LEU A 29 4.62 -1.66 -8.41
N LYS A 30 4.96 -2.01 -9.65
CA LYS A 30 5.01 -3.39 -10.11
C LYS A 30 6.07 -4.21 -9.38
N LYS A 31 7.18 -3.59 -8.98
CA LYS A 31 8.25 -4.23 -8.21
C LYS A 31 7.93 -4.37 -6.71
N ILE A 32 6.93 -3.64 -6.17
CA ILE A 32 6.45 -3.84 -4.79
C ILE A 32 5.83 -5.23 -4.60
N ASP A 33 5.33 -5.85 -5.68
CA ASP A 33 4.85 -7.23 -5.64
C ASP A 33 5.94 -8.21 -5.16
N ALA A 34 7.23 -7.84 -5.23
CA ALA A 34 8.33 -8.61 -4.64
C ALA A 34 8.23 -8.80 -3.11
N PHE A 35 7.43 -7.97 -2.42
CA PHE A 35 7.14 -8.08 -0.98
C PHE A 35 5.85 -8.85 -0.66
N SER A 36 5.13 -9.38 -1.67
CA SER A 36 3.96 -10.22 -1.44
C SER A 36 4.38 -11.60 -0.91
N VAL A 37 3.48 -12.27 -0.18
CA VAL A 37 3.74 -13.60 0.41
C VAL A 37 4.25 -14.62 -0.61
N GLN A 38 3.70 -14.58 -1.83
CA GLN A 38 4.04 -15.55 -2.87
C GLN A 38 5.44 -15.34 -3.43
N ASN A 39 5.95 -14.11 -3.41
CA ASN A 39 7.26 -13.75 -3.95
C ASN A 39 8.33 -13.76 -2.85
N ILE A 40 7.97 -13.41 -1.61
CA ILE A 40 8.89 -13.43 -0.46
C ILE A 40 9.31 -14.84 -0.06
N LEU A 41 8.48 -15.86 -0.33
CA LEU A 41 8.78 -17.26 -0.02
C LEU A 41 9.58 -17.98 -1.12
N ARG A 42 9.83 -17.33 -2.27
CA ARG A 42 10.62 -17.93 -3.37
C ARG A 42 12.12 -17.88 -3.05
N ALA A 43 12.85 -18.92 -3.42
CA ALA A 43 14.30 -18.94 -3.28
C ALA A 43 15.02 -18.03 -4.29
N ASN A 44 14.45 -17.84 -5.48
CA ASN A 44 14.96 -16.92 -6.49
C ASN A 44 14.10 -15.64 -6.50
N LYS A 45 14.71 -14.50 -6.19
CA LYS A 45 14.01 -13.22 -5.99
C LYS A 45 14.63 -12.11 -6.82
N ASP A 46 13.79 -11.19 -7.27
CA ASP A 46 14.25 -10.00 -7.97
C ASP A 46 14.99 -9.05 -7.02
N PRO A 47 16.03 -8.35 -7.51
CA PRO A 47 16.79 -7.42 -6.69
C PRO A 47 15.93 -6.22 -6.27
N ILE A 48 15.78 -6.03 -4.96
CA ILE A 48 15.01 -4.93 -4.36
C ILE A 48 15.79 -3.61 -4.20
N ILE A 49 17.06 -3.58 -4.61
CA ILE A 49 17.98 -2.43 -4.41
C ILE A 49 17.39 -1.15 -5.00
N GLN A 50 16.82 -1.21 -6.20
CA GLN A 50 16.23 -0.05 -6.88
C GLN A 50 15.05 0.55 -6.12
N ILE A 51 14.29 -0.27 -5.36
CA ILE A 51 13.20 0.22 -4.52
C ILE A 51 13.80 0.93 -3.30
N LEU A 52 14.81 0.34 -2.68
CA LEU A 52 15.44 0.90 -1.48
C LEU A 52 16.15 2.22 -1.76
N GLU A 53 16.83 2.33 -2.91
CA GLU A 53 17.46 3.57 -3.38
C GLU A 53 16.43 4.69 -3.61
N LEU A 54 15.27 4.35 -4.18
CA LEU A 54 14.18 5.31 -4.38
C LEU A 54 13.63 5.85 -3.05
N PHE A 55 13.57 5.00 -2.03
CA PHE A 55 13.15 5.38 -0.68
C PHE A 55 14.24 6.12 0.12
N ALA A 56 15.37 6.46 -0.51
CA ALA A 56 16.50 7.15 0.09
C ALA A 56 17.03 6.44 1.37
N VAL A 57 16.99 5.11 1.38
CA VAL A 57 17.51 4.28 2.48
C VAL A 57 19.04 4.34 2.48
N ASN A 58 19.66 4.35 3.67
CA ASN A 58 21.12 4.37 3.80
C ASN A 58 21.76 3.08 3.24
N ALA A 59 22.94 3.17 2.64
CA ALA A 59 23.64 2.02 2.04
C ALA A 59 23.86 0.86 3.03
N GLU A 60 24.20 1.16 4.29
CA GLU A 60 24.36 0.15 5.34
C GLU A 60 23.05 -0.57 5.70
N GLU A 61 21.91 0.12 5.61
CA GLU A 61 20.60 -0.47 5.84
C GLU A 61 20.14 -1.27 4.63
N ILE A 62 20.49 -0.84 3.42
CA ILE A 62 20.22 -1.58 2.18
C ILE A 62 20.84 -2.97 2.23
N GLU A 63 22.13 -3.08 2.60
CA GLU A 63 22.81 -4.37 2.70
C GLU A 63 22.15 -5.30 3.73
N LYS A 64 21.78 -4.75 4.90
CA LYS A 64 21.07 -5.50 5.94
C LYS A 64 19.71 -6.01 5.46
N ILE A 65 18.94 -5.13 4.80
CA ILE A 65 17.61 -5.47 4.28
C ILE A 65 17.72 -6.53 3.17
N VAL A 66 18.68 -6.41 2.25
CA VAL A 66 18.90 -7.40 1.18
C VAL A 66 19.32 -8.75 1.76
N PHE A 67 20.20 -8.77 2.75
CA PHE A 67 20.59 -10.00 3.44
C PHE A 67 19.39 -10.67 4.13
N GLN A 68 18.60 -9.90 4.87
CA GLN A 68 17.38 -10.37 5.51
C GLN A 68 16.37 -10.88 4.47
N TYR A 69 16.20 -10.15 3.37
CA TYR A 69 15.30 -10.49 2.27
C TYR A 69 15.68 -11.83 1.64
N ASN A 70 16.98 -12.10 1.43
CA ASN A 70 17.42 -13.38 0.91
C ASN A 70 17.30 -14.52 1.94
N THR A 71 17.35 -14.23 3.23
CA THR A 71 17.32 -15.26 4.29
C THR A 71 15.90 -15.63 4.72
N VAL A 72 14.91 -14.74 4.57
CA VAL A 72 13.54 -14.91 5.10
C VAL A 72 12.80 -16.16 4.57
N HIS A 73 13.16 -16.66 3.39
CA HIS A 73 12.54 -17.86 2.81
C HIS A 73 13.00 -19.18 3.48
N LEU A 74 14.10 -19.15 4.25
CA LEU A 74 14.62 -20.32 4.96
C LEU A 74 13.78 -20.67 6.19
N VAL A 75 12.99 -19.72 6.69
CA VAL A 75 12.12 -19.89 7.85
C VAL A 75 10.74 -20.32 7.39
N GLN A 76 10.15 -21.30 8.08
CA GLN A 76 8.79 -21.75 7.82
C GLN A 76 7.78 -20.86 8.57
N TRP A 77 6.99 -20.09 7.81
CA TRP A 77 5.98 -19.17 8.34
C TRP A 77 4.61 -19.84 8.42
N LYS A 78 3.86 -19.56 9.49
CA LYS A 78 2.54 -20.16 9.73
C LYS A 78 1.45 -19.50 8.90
N ASN A 79 1.52 -18.17 8.71
CA ASN A 79 0.53 -17.43 7.93
C ASN A 79 1.06 -17.16 6.51
N GLN A 80 0.60 -17.96 5.54
CA GLN A 80 1.03 -17.85 4.14
C GLN A 80 -0.05 -17.27 3.21
N GLU A 81 -1.22 -16.93 3.75
CA GLU A 81 -2.36 -16.47 2.95
C GLU A 81 -2.47 -14.94 2.89
N ASP A 82 -2.12 -14.25 3.98
CA ASP A 82 -2.22 -12.79 4.07
C ASP A 82 -0.84 -12.13 4.24
N THR A 83 -0.59 -11.11 3.41
CA THR A 83 0.65 -10.33 3.38
C THR A 83 0.83 -9.54 4.67
N VAL A 84 -0.24 -8.95 5.21
CA VAL A 84 -0.15 -8.14 6.43
C VAL A 84 0.13 -9.04 7.64
N SER A 85 -0.58 -10.15 7.74
CA SER A 85 -0.38 -11.14 8.79
C SER A 85 1.02 -11.76 8.76
N LEU A 86 1.56 -12.05 7.56
CA LEU A 86 2.93 -12.53 7.41
C LEU A 86 3.95 -11.52 7.90
N TRP A 87 3.88 -10.26 7.47
CA TRP A 87 4.86 -9.24 7.90
C TRP A 87 4.78 -8.93 9.40
N SER A 88 3.60 -9.06 10.00
CA SER A 88 3.42 -9.00 11.45
C SER A 88 4.09 -10.17 12.17
N GLU A 89 4.04 -11.38 11.59
CA GLU A 89 4.72 -12.58 12.10
C GLU A 89 6.25 -12.44 11.96
N VAL A 90 6.73 -12.00 10.80
CA VAL A 90 8.16 -11.76 10.53
C VAL A 90 8.74 -10.73 11.50
N ASN A 91 8.00 -9.65 11.80
CA ASN A 91 8.43 -8.62 12.75
C ASN A 91 8.49 -9.13 14.20
N LYS A 92 7.63 -10.10 14.56
CA LYS A 92 7.59 -10.71 15.90
C LYS A 92 8.54 -11.89 16.04
N HIS A 93 9.10 -12.39 14.94
CA HIS A 93 10.01 -13.52 14.95
C HIS A 93 11.32 -13.18 15.64
N MET A 94 11.66 -13.95 16.68
CA MET A 94 12.92 -13.86 17.39
C MET A 94 13.74 -15.12 17.12
N ASP A 95 15.04 -14.94 16.91
CA ASP A 95 15.97 -16.06 16.82
C ASP A 95 16.14 -16.72 18.19
N SER A 96 16.74 -17.91 18.22
CA SER A 96 17.10 -18.70 19.40
C SER A 96 17.93 -17.91 20.43
N ALA A 97 18.60 -16.84 19.99
CA ALA A 97 19.37 -15.90 20.81
C ALA A 97 18.54 -14.72 21.38
N GLY A 98 17.23 -14.65 21.10
CA GLY A 98 16.34 -13.58 21.53
C GLY A 98 16.42 -12.29 20.69
N ASN A 99 17.20 -12.29 19.60
CA ASN A 99 17.35 -11.13 18.72
C ASN A 99 16.34 -11.17 17.57
N LYS A 100 15.81 -10.01 17.17
CA LYS A 100 14.93 -9.89 16.00
C LYS A 100 15.76 -9.95 14.72
N GLN A 101 15.75 -11.09 14.06
CA GLN A 101 16.58 -11.35 12.88
C GLN A 101 16.16 -10.52 11.65
N PHE A 102 14.89 -10.11 11.56
CA PHE A 102 14.30 -9.50 10.36
C PHE A 102 13.71 -8.09 10.59
N GLU A 103 14.07 -7.40 11.67
CA GLU A 103 13.43 -6.14 12.08
C GLU A 103 13.49 -5.04 11.01
N SER A 104 14.66 -4.81 10.41
CA SER A 104 14.84 -3.76 9.38
C SER A 104 14.01 -4.05 8.14
N LEU A 105 14.02 -5.30 7.66
CA LEU A 105 13.21 -5.73 6.52
C LEU A 105 11.72 -5.62 6.82
N SER A 106 11.25 -6.11 7.98
CA SER A 106 9.82 -6.10 8.31
C SER A 106 9.31 -4.69 8.51
N LEU A 107 10.10 -3.81 9.14
CA LEU A 107 9.74 -2.41 9.32
C LEU A 107 9.69 -1.69 7.97
N PHE A 108 10.65 -1.95 7.08
CA PHE A 108 10.60 -1.42 5.73
C PHE A 108 9.38 -1.91 4.95
N ALA A 109 9.08 -3.22 4.99
CA ALA A 109 7.93 -3.79 4.29
C ALA A 109 6.59 -3.26 4.83
N ILE A 110 6.45 -3.10 6.15
CA ILE A 110 5.24 -2.51 6.76
C ILE A 110 5.10 -1.05 6.34
N ASN A 111 6.19 -0.27 6.41
CA ASN A 111 6.18 1.13 5.98
C ASN A 111 5.80 1.22 4.50
N LEU A 112 6.40 0.40 3.64
CA LEU A 112 6.11 0.30 2.22
C LEU A 112 4.63 -0.03 2.00
N LEU A 113 4.09 -1.07 2.65
CA LEU A 113 2.68 -1.47 2.49
C LEU A 113 1.68 -0.48 3.09
N SER A 114 2.09 0.33 4.06
CA SER A 114 1.25 1.38 4.66
C SER A 114 1.13 2.64 3.79
N LEU A 115 1.98 2.80 2.78
CA LEU A 115 1.88 3.95 1.88
C LEU A 115 0.63 3.81 1.00
N PRO A 116 -0.17 4.87 0.85
CA PRO A 116 -1.33 4.87 -0.04
C PRO A 116 -0.85 4.94 -1.50
N TRP A 117 -0.50 3.80 -2.07
CA TRP A 117 0.02 3.69 -3.44
C TRP A 117 -1.01 4.02 -4.52
N SER A 118 -2.29 3.90 -4.20
CA SER A 118 -3.38 4.10 -5.13
C SER A 118 -4.28 5.24 -4.68
N ASN A 119 -4.69 6.04 -5.65
CA ASN A 119 -5.74 7.03 -5.49
C ASN A 119 -7.09 6.37 -5.12
N ALA A 120 -7.22 5.04 -5.22
CA ALA A 120 -8.41 4.29 -4.83
C ALA A 120 -8.81 4.47 -3.36
N GLU A 121 -7.84 4.54 -2.43
CA GLU A 121 -8.15 4.80 -1.02
C GLU A 121 -8.63 6.24 -0.81
N VAL A 122 -8.06 7.19 -1.56
CA VAL A 122 -8.52 8.57 -1.61
C VAL A 122 -9.94 8.66 -2.20
N GLU A 123 -10.22 7.94 -3.28
CA GLU A 123 -11.55 7.83 -3.91
C GLU A 123 -12.57 7.15 -2.99
N ARG A 124 -12.16 6.16 -2.20
CA ARG A 124 -12.98 5.52 -1.17
C ARG A 124 -13.35 6.53 -0.07
N VAL A 125 -12.40 7.33 0.40
CA VAL A 125 -12.68 8.42 1.35
C VAL A 125 -13.60 9.47 0.72
N PHE A 126 -13.37 9.87 -0.53
CA PHE A 126 -14.26 10.79 -1.26
C PHE A 126 -15.67 10.22 -1.46
N SER A 127 -15.81 8.91 -1.68
CA SER A 127 -17.10 8.24 -1.72
C SER A 127 -17.82 8.33 -0.37
N GLN A 128 -17.12 8.11 0.74
CA GLN A 128 -17.68 8.31 2.08
C GLN A 128 -18.07 9.77 2.33
N VAL A 129 -17.27 10.73 1.87
CA VAL A 129 -17.59 12.16 1.92
C VAL A 129 -18.86 12.46 1.11
N ASN A 130 -18.99 11.90 -0.09
CA ASN A 130 -20.16 12.06 -0.94
C ASN A 130 -21.42 11.41 -0.35
N LEU A 131 -21.29 10.30 0.38
CA LEU A 131 -22.40 9.70 1.14
C LEU A 131 -22.86 10.59 2.30
N VAL A 132 -21.95 11.34 2.93
CA VAL A 132 -22.28 12.31 3.99
C VAL A 132 -22.85 13.60 3.40
N LYS A 133 -22.31 14.07 2.27
CA LYS A 133 -22.80 15.20 1.50
C LYS A 133 -23.85 14.75 0.47
N THR A 134 -25.05 14.41 0.95
CA THR A 134 -26.20 14.25 0.06
C THR A 134 -26.68 15.62 -0.47
N THR A 135 -27.45 15.63 -1.57
CA THR A 135 -27.97 16.86 -2.21
C THR A 135 -28.75 17.77 -1.25
N LEU A 136 -29.34 17.22 -0.19
CA LEU A 136 -30.04 17.94 0.88
C LEU A 136 -29.11 18.51 1.98
N ARG A 137 -27.86 18.04 2.10
CA ARG A 137 -26.87 18.43 3.13
C ARG A 137 -25.53 18.90 2.52
N ASN A 138 -25.60 19.59 1.39
CA ASN A 138 -24.41 19.99 0.61
C ASN A 138 -23.59 21.16 1.24
N ARG A 139 -24.12 21.81 2.28
CA ARG A 139 -23.50 22.97 2.97
C ARG A 139 -23.09 22.66 4.42
N LEU A 140 -22.48 21.49 4.66
CA LEU A 140 -21.85 21.22 5.96
C LEU A 140 -20.51 21.97 6.07
N HIS A 141 -20.27 22.62 7.20
CA HIS A 141 -18.98 23.23 7.51
C HIS A 141 -17.90 22.13 7.54
N ILE A 142 -16.68 22.48 7.10
CA ILE A 142 -15.57 21.53 6.97
C ILE A 142 -15.28 20.83 8.31
N ASP A 143 -15.33 21.57 9.41
CA ASP A 143 -15.11 21.00 10.75
C ASP A 143 -16.16 19.97 11.13
N THR A 144 -17.44 20.24 10.84
CA THR A 144 -18.54 19.30 11.11
C THR A 144 -18.43 18.06 10.22
N LEU A 145 -18.04 18.24 8.96
CA LEU A 145 -17.79 17.14 8.03
C LEU A 145 -16.66 16.24 8.54
N ASN A 146 -15.54 16.84 8.97
CA ASN A 146 -14.40 16.12 9.54
C ASN A 146 -14.82 15.36 10.81
N SER A 147 -15.55 15.98 11.73
CA SER A 147 -16.04 15.29 12.93
C SER A 147 -16.93 14.08 12.59
N ILE A 148 -17.84 14.21 11.62
CA ILE A 148 -18.71 13.11 11.19
C ILE A 148 -17.91 11.98 10.53
N LEU A 149 -16.96 12.31 9.68
CA LEU A 149 -16.07 11.34 9.04
C LEU A 149 -15.24 10.60 10.09
N THR A 150 -14.63 11.30 11.03
CA THR A 150 -13.85 10.69 12.14
C THR A 150 -14.71 9.74 12.96
N VAL A 151 -15.95 10.12 13.31
CA VAL A 151 -16.87 9.24 14.04
C VAL A 151 -17.23 8.00 13.23
N ARG A 152 -17.43 8.12 11.91
CA ARG A 152 -17.75 6.96 11.05
C ARG A 152 -16.56 6.03 10.85
N VAL A 153 -15.36 6.57 10.64
CA VAL A 153 -14.13 5.79 10.54
C VAL A 153 -13.89 5.06 11.86
N HIS A 154 -13.99 5.75 12.99
CA HIS A 154 -13.85 5.15 14.31
C HIS A 154 -14.90 4.05 14.56
N ARG A 155 -16.15 4.25 14.12
CA ARG A 155 -17.20 3.22 14.21
C ARG A 155 -16.93 2.03 13.31
N ALA A 156 -16.39 2.23 12.11
CA ALA A 156 -16.05 1.15 11.19
C ALA A 156 -14.92 0.28 11.73
N ILE A 157 -13.88 0.89 12.31
CA ILE A 157 -12.74 0.19 12.93
C ILE A 157 -13.16 -0.61 14.17
N ASN A 158 -14.10 -0.09 14.97
CA ASN A 158 -14.59 -0.74 16.20
C ASN A 158 -15.81 -1.64 15.98
N SER A 159 -16.27 -1.85 14.73
CA SER A 159 -17.38 -2.77 14.47
C SER A 159 -16.82 -4.20 14.35
N PRO A 160 -17.35 -5.18 15.10
CA PRO A 160 -16.81 -6.55 15.19
C PRO A 160 -16.99 -7.42 13.92
N TYR A 161 -17.23 -6.81 12.76
CA TYR A 161 -17.52 -7.50 11.50
C TYR A 161 -16.71 -6.91 10.34
N MET A 162 -15.39 -7.06 10.36
CA MET A 162 -14.62 -7.15 9.12
C MET A 162 -13.38 -8.03 9.36
N PRO A 163 -13.29 -9.22 8.72
CA PRO A 163 -12.10 -10.04 8.79
C PRO A 163 -10.95 -9.34 8.05
N LEU A 164 -9.77 -9.35 8.69
CA LEU A 164 -8.48 -9.18 8.01
C LEU A 164 -8.36 -10.19 6.87
#